data_AF-A0A9W7T4R3-F1
#
_entry.id   AF-A0A9W7T4R3-F1
#
_cell.length_a   1.000
_cell.length_b   1.000
_cell.length_c   1.000
_cell.angle_alpha   90.00
_cell.angle_beta   90.00
_cell.angle_gamma   90.00
#
_symmetry.space_group_name_H-M   'P 1'
#
loop_
_entity.id
_entity.type
_entity.pdbx_description
1 polymer ?
#
loop_
_entity_poly.entity_id
_entity_poly.type
_entity_poly.pdbx_seq_one_letter_code
_entity_poly.pdbx_strand_id
1 'polypeptide(L)'
;MVSTNMWGGSVPHEKGIQFQKVGIQFFIVFQYLPRRTRELASVPFILTLIFAFLFFSNRCNLAPLEPFSDDVGLKSDFTTMNPSVVQRVYGGLHNKTAQEAFVQRLQQLNDSVLWIPAFMVKGSERHVNGVNELILKHKLKVRTAYPSLRLIHAVRGFWLTNKINIKRPSTGLLMYTMATRFCDEIHLYGFWPFPKDSNGNTVKYHYYDTLKYRYFSSAGPHRMPLEFKTLKTLHNKGALKLTMSKCAQP
;
A
#
# COMPACT_ATOMS: atom_id res chain seq x y z
N MET A 1 2.82 -43.61 -9.70
CA MET A 1 1.49 -43.04 -9.99
C MET A 1 1.41 -41.67 -9.35
N VAL A 2 1.28 -40.65 -10.20
CA VAL A 2 1.13 -39.25 -9.82
C VAL A 2 -0.31 -39.05 -9.35
N SER A 3 -0.52 -38.61 -8.11
CA SER A 3 -1.83 -38.14 -7.68
C SER A 3 -1.89 -36.63 -7.82
N THR A 4 -2.79 -36.23 -8.69
CA THR A 4 -3.14 -34.93 -9.21
C THR A 4 -3.46 -33.86 -8.17
N ASN A 5 -2.94 -32.65 -8.41
CA ASN A 5 -3.36 -31.39 -7.81
C ASN A 5 -4.82 -31.08 -8.17
N MET A 6 -5.74 -31.12 -7.20
CA MET A 6 -7.11 -30.60 -7.32
C MET A 6 -7.22 -29.20 -6.69
N TRP A 7 -6.49 -28.21 -7.19
CA TRP A 7 -6.74 -26.79 -6.90
C TRP A 7 -6.38 -25.94 -8.12
N GLY A 8 -7.12 -26.15 -9.22
CA GLY A 8 -7.01 -25.38 -10.46
C GLY A 8 -7.95 -24.18 -10.50
N GLY A 9 -8.00 -23.38 -9.43
CA GLY A 9 -8.71 -22.10 -9.43
C GLY A 9 -7.75 -20.98 -9.84
N SER A 10 -7.84 -20.51 -11.07
CA SER A 10 -7.06 -19.38 -11.56
C SER A 10 -7.45 -18.08 -10.85
N VAL A 11 -6.44 -17.41 -10.27
CA VAL A 11 -6.56 -16.03 -9.79
C VAL A 11 -6.88 -15.16 -11.01
N PRO A 12 -7.88 -14.26 -10.97
CA PRO A 12 -8.01 -13.24 -12.00
C PRO A 12 -6.74 -12.41 -11.97
N HIS A 13 -5.85 -12.63 -12.93
CA HIS A 13 -4.77 -11.69 -13.19
C HIS A 13 -5.42 -10.32 -13.38
N GLU A 14 -5.04 -9.32 -12.57
CA GLU A 14 -5.29 -7.93 -12.93
C GLU A 14 -4.64 -7.75 -14.32
N LYS A 15 -5.48 -7.72 -15.34
CA LYS A 15 -5.07 -7.80 -16.74
C LYS A 15 -4.30 -6.52 -17.07
N GLY A 16 -3.06 -6.68 -17.55
CA GLY A 16 -2.25 -5.56 -18.04
C GLY A 16 -1.43 -4.86 -16.96
N ILE A 17 -0.54 -5.58 -16.28
CA ILE A 17 0.40 -5.01 -15.32
C ILE A 17 1.84 -5.35 -15.76
N GLN A 18 2.61 -4.37 -16.23
CA GLN A 18 4.02 -4.53 -16.61
C GLN A 18 5.02 -3.93 -15.58
N PHE A 19 5.29 -4.65 -14.49
CA PHE A 19 6.08 -4.15 -13.35
C PHE A 19 7.57 -3.80 -13.57
N GLN A 20 8.14 -3.92 -14.77
CA GLN A 20 9.61 -3.76 -14.95
C GLN A 20 10.13 -2.32 -14.86
N LYS A 21 9.26 -1.31 -14.67
CA LYS A 21 9.68 0.10 -14.57
C LYS A 21 9.24 0.79 -13.28
N VAL A 22 8.75 0.03 -12.30
CA VAL A 22 8.09 0.61 -11.13
C VAL A 22 9.08 0.68 -9.97
N GLY A 23 9.36 1.89 -9.49
CA GLY A 23 10.13 2.10 -8.26
C GLY A 23 9.45 1.56 -7.00
N ILE A 24 9.98 1.89 -5.82
CA ILE A 24 9.22 1.78 -4.56
C ILE A 24 7.93 2.59 -4.67
N GLN A 25 6.83 1.92 -4.99
CA GLN A 25 5.50 2.31 -4.58
C GLN A 25 4.73 1.04 -4.31
N PHE A 26 4.26 0.89 -3.08
CA PHE A 26 3.67 -0.37 -2.66
C PHE A 26 2.26 -0.49 -3.20
N PHE A 27 2.04 -1.61 -3.89
CA PHE A 27 0.72 -2.10 -4.22
C PHE A 27 0.57 -3.45 -3.56
N ILE A 28 -0.52 -3.62 -2.83
CA ILE A 28 -0.83 -4.92 -2.25
C ILE A 28 -2.20 -5.30 -2.77
N VAL A 29 -2.23 -6.39 -3.52
CA VAL A 29 -3.46 -6.98 -4.01
C VAL A 29 -3.80 -8.12 -3.07
N PHE A 30 -4.99 -8.06 -2.51
CA PHE A 30 -5.50 -9.09 -1.62
C PHE A 30 -6.47 -10.00 -2.36
N GLN A 31 -6.32 -11.30 -2.14
CA GLN A 31 -7.36 -12.25 -2.44
C GLN A 31 -7.96 -12.74 -1.11
N TYR A 32 -9.17 -12.26 -0.84
CA TYR A 32 -9.99 -12.77 0.24
C TYR A 32 -10.71 -14.02 -0.26
N LEU A 33 -10.20 -15.19 0.09
CA LEU A 33 -11.01 -16.39 0.14
C LEU A 33 -11.59 -16.44 1.56
N PRO A 34 -12.90 -16.69 1.77
CA PRO A 34 -13.43 -16.77 3.11
C PRO A 34 -12.87 -18.02 3.80
N ARG A 35 -11.92 -17.81 4.72
CA ARG A 35 -11.54 -18.83 5.68
C ARG A 35 -12.77 -19.19 6.50
N ARG A 36 -13.20 -20.45 6.41
CA ARG A 36 -14.30 -21.03 7.20
C ARG A 36 -14.18 -20.51 8.64
N THR A 37 -15.18 -19.73 9.04
CA THR A 37 -15.36 -19.11 10.35
C THR A 37 -14.68 -19.88 11.49
N ARG A 38 -13.52 -19.42 11.94
CA ARG A 38 -13.08 -19.66 13.31
C ARG A 38 -13.38 -18.39 14.11
N GLU A 39 -14.49 -18.46 14.83
CA GLU A 39 -14.76 -17.73 16.08
C GLU A 39 -14.24 -16.29 16.13
N LEU A 40 -14.92 -15.39 15.41
CA LEU A 40 -14.91 -13.96 15.70
C LEU A 40 -16.29 -13.57 16.26
N ALA A 41 -16.76 -14.30 17.28
CA ALA A 41 -17.98 -13.96 18.01
C ALA A 41 -17.77 -12.87 19.09
N SER A 42 -16.57 -12.30 19.19
CA SER A 42 -16.22 -11.31 20.23
C SER A 42 -15.55 -10.04 19.72
N VAL A 43 -15.52 -9.80 18.41
CA VAL A 43 -15.05 -8.54 17.83
C VAL A 43 -16.26 -7.72 17.40
N PRO A 44 -16.54 -6.56 18.03
CA PRO A 44 -17.79 -5.84 17.83
C PRO A 44 -17.96 -5.40 16.38
N PHE A 45 -19.22 -5.41 15.95
CA PHE A 45 -19.87 -5.03 14.68
C PHE A 45 -19.21 -3.96 13.76
N ILE A 46 -18.23 -3.20 14.24
CA ILE A 46 -17.52 -2.14 13.50
C ILE A 46 -16.59 -2.71 12.42
N LEU A 47 -16.05 -3.92 12.59
CA LEU A 47 -15.15 -4.55 11.60
C LEU A 47 -15.87 -5.26 10.45
N THR A 48 -17.12 -5.66 10.66
CA THR A 48 -17.92 -6.41 9.67
C THR A 48 -18.39 -5.52 8.52
N LEU A 49 -18.58 -4.22 8.76
CA LEU A 49 -19.04 -3.26 7.74
C LEU A 49 -17.93 -2.77 6.79
N ILE A 50 -16.65 -3.06 7.06
CA ILE A 50 -15.54 -2.63 6.19
C ILE A 50 -15.25 -3.66 5.07
N PHE A 51 -15.68 -4.91 5.21
CA PHE A 51 -15.08 -6.03 4.45
C PHE A 51 -16.08 -7.08 3.91
N ALA A 52 -17.28 -6.69 3.51
CA ALA A 52 -18.20 -7.59 2.82
C ALA A 52 -17.93 -7.59 1.30
N PHE A 53 -17.11 -8.55 0.87
CA PHE A 53 -16.87 -9.05 -0.49
C PHE A 53 -16.00 -8.22 -1.47
N LEU A 54 -15.16 -8.97 -2.20
CA LEU A 54 -14.41 -8.66 -3.42
C LEU A 54 -12.95 -8.18 -3.25
N PHE A 55 -12.10 -8.62 -4.18
CA PHE A 55 -10.67 -8.30 -4.32
C PHE A 55 -10.33 -6.85 -3.96
N PHE A 56 -9.48 -6.63 -2.96
CA PHE A 56 -9.09 -5.29 -2.53
C PHE A 56 -7.72 -4.92 -3.11
N SER A 57 -7.69 -3.95 -4.02
CA SER A 57 -6.44 -3.37 -4.53
C SER A 57 -6.04 -2.20 -3.62
N ASN A 58 -5.04 -2.43 -2.75
CA ASN A 58 -4.55 -1.43 -1.82
C ASN A 58 -3.37 -0.68 -2.42
N ARG A 59 -3.50 0.64 -2.46
CA ARG A 59 -2.47 1.54 -2.97
C ARG A 59 -1.87 2.35 -1.83
N CYS A 60 -0.66 2.84 -2.06
CA CYS A 60 -0.01 3.72 -1.11
C CYS A 60 0.08 5.16 -1.62
N ASN A 61 0.04 6.11 -0.68
CA ASN A 61 0.37 7.52 -0.83
C ASN A 61 -0.26 8.24 -2.05
N LEU A 62 -1.53 8.00 -2.37
CA LEU A 62 -2.26 8.65 -3.48
C LEU A 62 -1.59 8.53 -4.87
N ALA A 63 -0.81 7.47 -5.09
CA ALA A 63 -0.05 7.30 -6.34
C ALA A 63 -0.95 7.46 -7.59
N PRO A 64 -0.48 8.16 -8.65
CA PRO A 64 -1.24 8.37 -9.88
C PRO A 64 -1.41 7.07 -10.66
N LEU A 65 -2.56 6.90 -11.32
CA LEU A 65 -2.93 5.66 -12.03
C LEU A 65 -3.05 5.84 -13.53
N GLU A 66 -3.78 6.85 -14.00
CA GLU A 66 -4.13 7.03 -15.41
C GLU A 66 -2.93 7.00 -16.39
N PRO A 67 -1.79 7.68 -16.14
CA PRO A 67 -0.64 7.59 -17.05
C PRO A 67 0.18 6.28 -16.92
N PHE A 68 -0.15 5.42 -15.95
CA PHE A 68 0.60 4.19 -15.65
C PHE A 68 -0.33 2.96 -15.57
N SER A 69 -1.52 3.05 -16.15
CA SER A 69 -2.57 2.04 -16.01
C SER A 69 -2.15 0.66 -16.52
N ASP A 70 -1.31 0.59 -17.55
CA ASP A 70 -0.71 -0.65 -18.08
C ASP A 70 0.35 -1.27 -17.15
N ASP A 71 0.86 -0.51 -16.18
CA ASP A 71 1.89 -0.95 -15.25
C ASP A 71 1.31 -1.24 -13.86
N VAL A 72 0.29 -0.50 -13.45
CA VAL A 72 -0.23 -0.53 -12.08
C VAL A 72 -1.74 -0.76 -11.98
N GLY A 73 -2.48 -0.79 -13.09
CA GLY A 73 -3.94 -0.91 -13.12
C GLY A 73 -4.68 0.37 -12.67
N LEU A 74 -5.99 0.40 -12.91
CA LEU A 74 -6.86 1.55 -12.57
C LEU A 74 -7.66 1.38 -11.26
N LYS A 75 -7.83 0.15 -10.77
CA LYS A 75 -8.66 -0.13 -9.58
C LYS A 75 -7.96 0.32 -8.30
N SER A 76 -8.68 0.97 -7.39
CA SER A 76 -8.15 1.37 -6.08
C SER A 76 -9.27 1.48 -5.05
N ASP A 77 -9.56 0.40 -4.32
CA ASP A 77 -10.60 0.36 -3.29
C ASP A 77 -10.14 1.00 -1.95
N PHE A 78 -8.82 1.04 -1.75
CA PHE A 78 -8.17 1.59 -0.57
C PHE A 78 -6.86 2.27 -0.97
N THR A 79 -6.60 3.46 -0.44
CA THR A 79 -5.31 4.11 -0.61
C THR A 79 -4.85 4.80 0.68
N THR A 80 -3.56 4.76 0.96
CA THR A 80 -2.99 5.55 2.04
C THR A 80 -2.62 6.96 1.56
N MET A 81 -2.54 7.92 2.48
CA MET A 81 -1.99 9.24 2.22
C MET A 81 -1.17 9.70 3.42
N ASN A 82 0.15 9.45 3.38
CA ASN A 82 1.04 10.09 4.34
C ASN A 82 0.89 11.63 4.24
N PRO A 83 0.73 12.37 5.35
CA PRO A 83 0.61 13.82 5.34
C PRO A 83 1.75 14.56 4.60
N SER A 84 2.94 13.95 4.49
CA SER A 84 4.03 14.52 3.71
C SER A 84 3.74 14.62 2.20
N VAL A 85 2.80 13.83 1.66
CA VAL A 85 2.35 13.91 0.26
C VAL A 85 1.76 15.30 -0.02
N VAL A 86 1.00 15.85 0.93
CA VAL A 86 0.35 17.16 0.81
C VAL A 86 1.40 18.25 0.59
N GLN A 87 2.46 18.27 1.42
CA GLN A 87 3.55 19.23 1.27
C GLN A 87 4.35 18.99 -0.03
N ARG A 88 4.71 17.74 -0.30
CA ARG A 88 5.67 17.37 -1.34
C ARG A 88 5.11 17.46 -2.75
N VAL A 89 3.85 17.05 -2.94
CA VAL A 89 3.21 16.95 -4.26
C VAL A 89 2.31 18.15 -4.52
N TYR A 90 1.59 18.62 -3.50
CA TYR A 90 0.58 19.68 -3.63
C TYR A 90 1.03 21.00 -2.99
N GLY A 91 2.33 21.15 -2.71
CA GLY A 91 2.90 22.38 -2.18
C GLY A 91 2.22 22.87 -0.91
N GLY A 92 1.78 21.96 -0.04
CA GLY A 92 1.10 22.30 1.21
C GLY A 92 -0.32 22.85 1.04
N LEU A 93 -0.92 22.71 -0.15
CA LEU A 93 -2.23 23.26 -0.51
C LEU A 93 -2.29 24.80 -0.43
N HIS A 94 -1.14 25.48 -0.55
CA HIS A 94 -1.06 26.93 -0.42
C HIS A 94 -1.71 27.70 -1.58
N ASN A 95 -1.68 27.15 -2.79
CA ASN A 95 -2.24 27.80 -3.97
C ASN A 95 -3.49 27.07 -4.48
N LYS A 96 -4.34 27.81 -5.21
CA LYS A 96 -5.63 27.32 -5.69
C LYS A 96 -5.50 26.17 -6.69
N THR A 97 -4.54 26.25 -7.61
CA THR A 97 -4.27 25.20 -8.61
C THR A 97 -3.91 23.86 -7.98
N ALA A 98 -3.10 23.85 -6.92
CA ALA A 98 -2.74 22.65 -6.19
C ALA A 98 -3.91 22.09 -5.39
N GLN A 99 -4.76 22.95 -4.83
CA GLN A 99 -6.01 22.52 -4.19
C GLN A 99 -6.95 21.86 -5.21
N GLU A 100 -7.12 22.46 -6.39
CA GLU A 100 -7.96 21.91 -7.47
C GLU A 100 -7.42 20.56 -7.95
N ALA A 101 -6.12 20.45 -8.20
CA ALA A 101 -5.49 19.18 -8.58
C ALA A 101 -5.63 18.10 -7.49
N PHE A 102 -5.54 18.48 -6.21
CA PHE A 102 -5.73 17.57 -5.09
C PHE A 102 -7.19 17.09 -4.99
N VAL A 103 -8.14 18.02 -5.15
CA VAL A 103 -9.59 17.72 -5.18
C VAL A 103 -9.92 16.76 -6.32
N GLN A 104 -9.41 17.02 -7.53
CA GLN A 104 -9.58 16.11 -8.67
C GLN A 104 -9.03 14.72 -8.38
N ARG A 105 -7.84 14.63 -7.77
CA ARG A 105 -7.25 13.34 -7.38
C ARG A 105 -8.13 12.57 -6.39
N LEU A 106 -8.73 13.27 -5.42
CA LEU A 106 -9.63 12.67 -4.43
C LEU A 106 -10.99 12.28 -5.05
N GLN A 107 -11.51 13.05 -6.01
CA GLN A 107 -12.74 12.70 -6.74
C GLN A 107 -12.59 11.36 -7.48
N GLN A 108 -11.42 11.11 -8.07
CA GLN A 108 -11.10 9.84 -8.72
C GLN A 108 -11.09 8.63 -7.76
N LEU A 109 -11.11 8.83 -6.44
CA LEU A 109 -11.16 7.72 -5.48
C LEU A 109 -12.57 7.11 -5.34
N ASN A 110 -13.63 7.80 -5.80
CA ASN A 110 -14.98 7.24 -5.98
C ASN A 110 -15.45 6.24 -4.88
N ASP A 111 -15.71 6.73 -3.67
CA ASP A 111 -16.15 5.97 -2.48
C ASP A 111 -15.12 4.99 -1.85
N SER A 112 -13.88 5.00 -2.33
CA SER A 112 -12.77 4.28 -1.72
C SER A 112 -12.34 4.84 -0.36
N VAL A 113 -11.63 4.01 0.39
CA VAL A 113 -11.09 4.40 1.69
C VAL A 113 -9.79 5.17 1.52
N LEU A 114 -9.72 6.37 2.08
CA LEU A 114 -8.52 7.19 2.22
C LEU A 114 -7.97 7.06 3.64
N TRP A 115 -6.90 6.29 3.79
CA TRP A 115 -6.28 6.03 5.08
C TRP A 115 -5.16 7.04 5.36
N ILE A 116 -5.36 7.92 6.32
CA ILE A 116 -4.49 9.06 6.62
C ILE A 116 -3.82 8.85 7.97
N PRO A 117 -2.54 8.45 8.03
CA PRO A 117 -1.81 8.25 9.27
C PRO A 117 -1.37 9.60 9.90
N ALA A 118 -2.36 10.37 10.35
CA ALA A 118 -2.24 11.75 10.82
C ALA A 118 -1.28 11.93 12.01
N PHE A 119 -1.19 10.92 12.87
CA PHE A 119 -0.47 11.03 14.14
C PHE A 119 0.98 10.54 14.07
N MET A 120 1.45 10.06 12.91
CA MET A 120 2.78 9.43 12.80
C MET A 120 3.96 10.40 12.88
N VAL A 121 3.76 11.65 12.49
CA VAL A 121 4.82 12.65 12.38
C VAL A 121 4.31 13.96 12.96
N LYS A 122 5.05 14.51 13.93
CA LYS A 122 4.74 15.80 14.56
C LYS A 122 4.57 16.88 13.50
N GLY A 123 3.55 17.73 13.65
CA GLY A 123 3.24 18.81 12.71
C GLY A 123 2.40 18.41 11.49
N SER A 124 2.05 17.12 11.35
CA SER A 124 1.18 16.66 10.24
C SER A 124 -0.26 17.13 10.36
N GLU A 125 -0.71 17.52 11.55
CA GLU A 125 -2.09 17.91 11.85
C GLU A 125 -2.59 19.04 10.94
N ARG A 126 -1.76 20.08 10.70
CA ARG A 126 -2.13 21.19 9.82
C ARG A 126 -2.46 20.73 8.41
N HIS A 127 -1.66 19.81 7.85
CA HIS A 127 -1.90 19.27 6.51
C HIS A 127 -3.16 18.41 6.49
N VAL A 128 -3.39 17.59 7.52
CA VAL A 128 -4.58 16.74 7.60
C VAL A 128 -5.85 17.57 7.74
N ASN A 129 -5.83 18.65 8.53
CA ASN A 129 -6.95 19.57 8.66
C ASN A 129 -7.30 20.22 7.31
N GLY A 130 -6.31 20.72 6.57
CA GLY A 130 -6.55 21.28 5.22
C GLY A 130 -7.12 20.24 4.23
N VAL A 131 -6.68 18.97 4.32
CA VAL A 131 -7.27 17.89 3.51
C VAL A 131 -8.74 17.67 3.89
N ASN A 132 -9.05 17.61 5.18
CA ASN A 132 -10.43 17.40 5.67
C ASN A 132 -11.34 18.57 5.27
N GLU A 133 -10.86 19.81 5.37
CA GLU A 133 -11.58 21.00 4.93
C GLU A 133 -11.93 20.93 3.44
N LEU A 134 -10.99 20.51 2.58
CA LEU A 134 -11.24 20.36 1.15
C LEU A 134 -12.27 19.25 0.85
N ILE A 135 -12.19 18.12 1.55
CA ILE A 135 -13.14 17.01 1.44
C ILE A 135 -14.56 17.49 1.77
N LEU A 136 -14.72 18.19 2.89
CA LEU A 136 -16.01 18.72 3.35
C LEU A 136 -16.54 19.81 2.41
N LYS A 137 -15.70 20.78 2.05
CA LYS A 137 -16.06 21.92 1.19
C LYS A 137 -16.57 21.47 -0.18
N HIS A 138 -15.94 20.45 -0.77
CA HIS A 138 -16.30 19.95 -2.10
C HIS A 138 -17.23 18.73 -2.06
N LYS A 139 -17.69 18.32 -0.87
CA LYS A 139 -18.59 17.16 -0.66
C LYS A 139 -18.05 15.89 -1.33
N LEU A 140 -16.75 15.64 -1.17
CA LEU A 140 -16.08 14.52 -1.83
C LEU A 140 -16.55 13.19 -1.27
N LYS A 141 -16.88 12.27 -2.17
CA LYS A 141 -17.26 10.90 -1.87
C LYS A 141 -16.03 10.04 -1.59
N VAL A 142 -15.45 10.22 -0.41
CA VAL A 142 -14.28 9.47 0.06
C VAL A 142 -14.46 9.11 1.53
N ARG A 143 -14.14 7.86 1.90
CA ARG A 143 -14.24 7.40 3.30
C ARG A 143 -12.89 7.59 3.98
N THR A 144 -12.77 8.58 4.86
CA THR A 144 -11.50 8.80 5.57
C THR A 144 -11.34 7.84 6.76
N ALA A 145 -10.13 7.33 6.96
CA ALA A 145 -9.77 6.48 8.08
C ALA A 145 -8.45 6.95 8.71
N TYR A 146 -8.42 7.13 10.03
CA TYR A 146 -7.25 7.63 10.75
C TYR A 146 -6.76 6.56 11.73
N PRO A 147 -5.64 5.87 11.42
CA PRO A 147 -5.09 4.85 12.32
C PRO A 147 -4.58 5.48 13.61
N SER A 148 -4.78 4.77 14.73
CA SER A 148 -4.17 5.16 16.00
C SER A 148 -2.67 4.84 16.02
N LEU A 149 -1.92 5.58 16.85
CA LEU A 149 -0.51 5.28 17.11
C LEU A 149 -0.29 3.86 17.66
N ARG A 150 -1.27 3.34 18.42
CA ARG A 150 -1.23 1.98 18.98
C ARG A 150 -1.08 0.92 17.91
N LEU A 151 -1.74 1.06 16.75
CA LEU A 151 -1.62 0.13 15.62
C LEU A 151 -0.16 0.03 15.15
N ILE A 152 0.50 1.17 14.99
CA ILE A 152 1.88 1.20 14.48
C ILE A 152 2.85 0.64 15.51
N HIS A 153 2.64 0.94 16.80
CA HIS A 153 3.42 0.35 17.88
C HIS A 153 3.24 -1.17 17.95
N ALA A 154 2.03 -1.68 17.77
CA ALA A 154 1.75 -3.10 17.71
C ALA A 154 2.46 -3.78 16.54
N VAL A 155 2.37 -3.19 15.34
CA VAL A 155 3.06 -3.71 14.15
C VAL A 155 4.59 -3.68 14.33
N ARG A 156 5.15 -2.59 14.84
CA ARG A 156 6.57 -2.52 15.17
C ARG A 156 6.97 -3.59 16.19
N GLY A 157 6.19 -3.74 17.26
CA GLY A 157 6.40 -4.74 18.30
C GLY A 157 6.45 -6.15 17.72
N PHE A 158 5.48 -6.50 16.87
CA PHE A 158 5.43 -7.78 16.18
C PHE A 158 6.74 -8.10 15.42
N TRP A 159 7.24 -7.15 14.62
CA TRP A 159 8.47 -7.36 13.85
C TRP A 159 9.70 -7.47 14.76
N LEU A 160 9.77 -6.68 15.85
CA LEU A 160 10.87 -6.74 16.81
C LEU A 160 10.92 -8.09 17.55
N THR A 161 9.77 -8.60 18.00
CA THR A 161 9.67 -9.92 18.65
C THR A 161 10.11 -11.04 17.70
N ASN A 162 9.90 -10.87 16.39
CA ASN A 162 10.38 -11.79 15.35
C ASN A 162 11.84 -11.54 14.94
N LYS A 163 12.63 -10.82 15.74
CA LYS A 163 14.05 -10.51 15.51
C LYS A 163 14.32 -9.70 14.24
N ILE A 164 13.32 -8.99 13.73
CA ILE A 164 13.46 -8.06 12.60
C ILE A 164 13.60 -6.64 13.15
N ASN A 165 14.83 -6.15 13.24
CA ASN A 165 15.14 -4.86 13.85
C ASN A 165 14.79 -3.66 12.94
N ILE A 166 13.53 -3.24 12.98
CA ILE A 166 12.98 -2.10 12.24
C ILE A 166 12.70 -0.94 13.20
N LYS A 167 13.28 0.23 12.91
CA LYS A 167 13.05 1.47 13.67
C LYS A 167 11.59 1.94 13.53
N ARG A 168 11.12 2.08 12.27
CA ARG A 168 9.75 2.40 11.90
C ARG A 168 9.35 1.62 10.64
N PRO A 169 8.24 0.86 10.65
CA PRO A 169 7.80 0.15 9.46
C PRO A 169 7.46 1.12 8.33
N SER A 170 7.80 0.78 7.08
CA SER A 170 7.26 1.49 5.91
C SER A 170 5.75 1.30 5.83
N THR A 171 5.08 2.16 5.05
CA THR A 171 3.66 1.98 4.75
C THR A 171 3.40 0.61 4.10
N GLY A 172 4.29 0.13 3.22
CA GLY A 172 4.15 -1.19 2.60
C GLY A 172 4.19 -2.33 3.61
N LEU A 173 5.15 -2.32 4.54
CA LEU A 173 5.23 -3.35 5.59
C LEU A 173 4.06 -3.28 6.56
N LEU A 174 3.60 -2.07 6.91
CA LEU A 174 2.41 -1.87 7.73
C LEU A 174 1.17 -2.49 7.06
N MET A 175 0.94 -2.17 5.79
CA MET A 175 -0.20 -2.70 5.05
C MET A 175 -0.11 -4.22 4.85
N TYR A 176 1.08 -4.78 4.59
CA TYR A 176 1.27 -6.23 4.59
C TYR A 176 0.90 -6.85 5.94
N THR A 177 1.38 -6.26 7.05
CA THR A 177 1.10 -6.79 8.39
C THR A 177 -0.39 -6.78 8.69
N MET A 178 -1.10 -5.70 8.34
CA MET A 178 -2.55 -5.62 8.47
C MET A 178 -3.26 -6.68 7.63
N ALA A 179 -2.81 -6.88 6.39
CA ALA A 179 -3.38 -7.86 5.48
C ALA A 179 -3.39 -9.28 6.04
N THR A 180 -2.35 -9.68 6.77
CA THR A 180 -2.25 -11.03 7.35
C THR A 180 -3.39 -11.38 8.31
N ARG A 181 -4.13 -10.38 8.81
CA ARG A 181 -5.28 -10.60 9.71
C ARG A 181 -6.57 -10.86 8.94
N PHE A 182 -6.63 -10.48 7.67
CA PHE A 182 -7.85 -10.48 6.89
C PHE A 182 -7.74 -11.36 5.65
N CYS A 183 -6.55 -11.62 5.11
CA CYS A 183 -6.37 -12.25 3.80
C CYS A 183 -5.83 -13.67 3.93
N ASP A 184 -6.38 -14.57 3.13
CA ASP A 184 -5.84 -15.92 2.96
C ASP A 184 -4.65 -15.93 2.02
N GLU A 185 -4.68 -15.10 0.98
CA GLU A 185 -3.62 -14.98 0.00
C GLU A 185 -3.28 -13.52 -0.27
N ILE A 186 -1.98 -13.21 -0.22
CA ILE A 186 -1.46 -11.84 -0.35
C ILE A 186 -0.48 -11.81 -1.51
N HIS A 187 -0.77 -10.97 -2.50
CA HIS A 187 0.14 -10.67 -3.61
C HIS A 187 0.69 -9.26 -3.42
N LEU A 188 2.00 -9.15 -3.31
CA LEU A 188 2.70 -7.90 -3.07
C LEU A 188 3.46 -7.50 -4.33
N TYR A 189 3.21 -6.27 -4.78
CA TYR A 189 3.83 -5.69 -5.96
C TYR A 189 4.47 -4.33 -5.66
N GLY A 190 5.44 -3.92 -6.49
CA GLY A 190 6.11 -2.62 -6.36
C GLY A 190 6.97 -2.46 -5.10
N PHE A 191 7.26 -3.54 -4.37
CA PHE A 191 8.19 -3.53 -3.25
C PHE A 191 9.62 -3.82 -3.74
N TRP A 192 10.29 -2.81 -4.30
CA TRP A 192 11.67 -2.93 -4.80
C TRP A 192 12.56 -1.78 -4.31
N PRO A 193 13.27 -1.94 -3.18
CA PRO A 193 14.05 -0.86 -2.57
C PRO A 193 15.48 -0.75 -3.10
N PHE A 194 15.68 -0.94 -4.41
CA PHE A 194 17.00 -0.90 -5.01
C PHE A 194 17.01 -0.04 -6.28
N PRO A 195 18.13 0.65 -6.56
CA PRO A 195 18.24 1.53 -7.71
C PRO A 195 18.41 0.79 -9.04
N LYS A 196 18.58 -0.53 -9.03
CA LYS A 196 18.73 -1.35 -10.22
C LYS A 196 17.86 -2.61 -10.14
N ASP A 197 17.39 -3.09 -11.28
CA ASP A 197 16.71 -4.39 -11.40
C ASP A 197 17.72 -5.55 -11.51
N SER A 198 17.21 -6.77 -11.69
CA SER A 198 18.03 -7.98 -11.87
C SER A 198 18.91 -7.95 -13.13
N ASN A 199 18.55 -7.13 -14.12
CA ASN A 199 19.26 -7.00 -15.39
C ASN A 199 20.23 -5.80 -15.38
N GLY A 200 20.33 -5.08 -14.26
CA GLY A 200 21.20 -3.92 -14.10
C GLY A 200 20.61 -2.60 -14.60
N ASN A 201 19.36 -2.59 -15.08
CA ASN A 201 18.69 -1.37 -15.53
C ASN A 201 18.36 -0.47 -14.33
N THR A 202 18.45 0.84 -14.53
CA THR A 202 18.11 1.82 -13.49
C THR A 202 16.61 1.79 -13.18
N VAL A 203 16.28 1.69 -11.90
CA VAL A 203 14.92 1.74 -11.36
C VAL A 203 14.74 3.04 -10.58
N LYS A 204 13.67 3.79 -10.91
CA LYS A 204 13.31 5.03 -10.19
C LYS A 204 12.89 4.71 -8.75
N TYR A 205 12.86 5.71 -7.87
CA TYR A 205 12.35 5.49 -6.52
C TYR A 205 10.83 5.42 -6.47
N HIS A 206 10.11 6.30 -7.16
CA HIS A 206 8.70 6.06 -7.47
C HIS A 206 8.56 5.96 -8.98
N TYR A 207 7.57 5.23 -9.46
CA TYR A 207 7.34 5.06 -10.90
C TYR A 207 6.93 6.37 -11.60
N TYR A 208 6.34 7.30 -10.85
CA TYR A 208 5.73 8.53 -11.36
C TYR A 208 6.56 9.79 -11.15
N ASP A 209 7.66 9.75 -10.39
CA ASP A 209 8.47 10.95 -10.12
C ASP A 209 9.98 10.71 -10.30
N THR A 210 10.75 11.78 -10.18
CA THR A 210 12.22 11.79 -10.31
C THR A 210 12.93 11.79 -8.97
N LEU A 211 12.22 11.55 -7.86
CA LEU A 211 12.82 11.58 -6.54
C LEU A 211 13.88 10.49 -6.41
N LYS A 212 14.99 10.86 -5.78
CA LYS A 212 16.05 9.92 -5.42
C LYS A 212 15.97 9.69 -3.92
N TYR A 213 15.63 8.46 -3.52
CA TYR A 213 15.72 8.07 -2.11
C TYR A 213 17.09 7.49 -1.82
N ARG A 214 17.61 7.80 -0.63
CA ARG A 214 18.85 7.21 -0.16
C ARG A 214 18.54 5.83 0.46
N TYR A 215 18.31 4.84 -0.40
CA TYR A 215 17.90 3.46 -0.04
C TYR A 215 18.74 2.82 1.09
N PHE A 216 20.03 3.14 1.12
CA PHE A 216 21.01 2.58 2.05
C PHE A 216 21.34 3.51 3.22
N SER A 217 20.69 4.68 3.32
CA SER A 217 20.96 5.61 4.41
C SER A 217 20.40 5.08 5.72
N SER A 218 21.28 4.95 6.72
CA SER A 218 20.90 4.69 8.11
C SER A 218 20.19 5.88 8.79
N ALA A 219 20.24 7.07 8.19
CA ALA A 219 19.55 8.26 8.69
C ALA A 219 18.04 8.25 8.36
N GLY A 220 17.63 7.45 7.39
CA GLY A 220 16.23 7.29 7.02
C GLY A 220 15.41 6.63 8.14
N PRO A 221 14.10 6.95 8.25
CA PRO A 221 13.25 6.34 9.27
C PRO A 221 12.99 4.84 9.03
N HIS A 222 13.21 4.35 7.81
CA HIS A 222 12.89 3.00 7.36
C HIS A 222 14.15 2.24 6.98
N ARG A 223 14.16 0.93 7.24
CA ARG A 223 15.22 0.02 6.78
C ARG A 223 14.73 -0.76 5.56
N MET A 224 14.47 -0.05 4.46
CA MET A 224 13.82 -0.58 3.27
C MET A 224 14.45 -1.89 2.73
N PRO A 225 15.79 -2.03 2.61
CA PRO A 225 16.40 -3.30 2.22
C PRO A 225 16.14 -4.46 3.19
N LEU A 226 16.08 -4.18 4.50
CA LEU A 226 15.77 -5.19 5.52
C LEU A 226 14.30 -5.64 5.42
N GLU A 227 13.39 -4.70 5.19
CA GLU A 227 11.97 -5.01 4.97
C GLU A 227 11.79 -5.89 3.73
N PHE A 228 12.45 -5.57 2.62
CA PHE A 228 12.42 -6.41 1.42
C PHE A 228 13.00 -7.80 1.67
N LYS A 229 14.16 -7.91 2.34
CA LYS A 229 14.75 -9.22 2.69
C LYS A 229 13.77 -10.07 3.51
N THR A 230 13.05 -9.43 4.43
CA THR A 230 12.03 -10.08 5.27
C THR A 230 10.86 -10.57 4.42
N LEU A 231 10.30 -9.72 3.56
CA LEU A 231 9.20 -10.06 2.66
C LEU A 231 9.60 -11.14 1.64
N LYS A 232 10.82 -11.11 1.12
CA LYS A 232 11.37 -12.16 0.25
C LYS A 232 11.51 -13.49 0.98
N THR A 233 11.92 -13.47 2.25
CA THR A 233 11.96 -14.69 3.08
C THR A 233 10.57 -15.27 3.29
N LEU A 234 9.58 -14.41 3.55
CA LEU A 234 8.19 -14.82 3.69
C LEU A 234 7.61 -15.35 2.37
N HIS A 235 7.99 -14.75 1.24
CA HIS A 235 7.65 -15.26 -0.08
C HIS A 235 8.19 -16.67 -0.33
N ASN A 236 9.46 -16.91 -0.03
CA ASN A 236 10.08 -18.23 -0.16
C ASN A 236 9.44 -19.28 0.76
N LYS A 237 8.80 -18.85 1.84
CA LYS A 237 8.04 -19.71 2.77
C LYS A 237 6.56 -19.87 2.40
N GLY A 238 6.11 -19.28 1.29
CA GLY A 238 4.72 -19.34 0.84
C GLY A 238 3.75 -18.44 1.60
N ALA A 239 4.22 -17.54 2.47
CA ALA A 239 3.36 -16.66 3.26
C ALA A 239 2.85 -15.43 2.47
N LEU A 240 3.46 -15.11 1.33
CA LEU A 240 2.96 -14.16 0.33
C LEU A 240 3.54 -14.45 -1.06
N LYS A 241 2.95 -13.87 -2.09
CA LYS A 241 3.51 -13.85 -3.45
C LYS A 241 4.13 -12.48 -3.70
N LEU A 242 5.45 -12.39 -3.69
CA LEU A 242 6.18 -11.15 -3.96
C LEU A 242 6.56 -11.11 -5.45
N THR A 243 5.95 -10.22 -6.22
CA THR A 243 6.26 -10.06 -7.63
C THR A 243 7.45 -9.13 -7.82
N MET A 244 8.53 -9.68 -8.40
CA MET A 244 9.79 -8.98 -8.67
C MET A 244 10.14 -8.90 -10.16
N SER A 245 9.28 -9.43 -11.03
CA SER A 245 9.46 -9.49 -12.48
C SER A 245 8.26 -8.88 -13.20
N LYS A 246 8.36 -8.72 -14.53
CA LYS A 246 7.17 -8.50 -15.37
C LYS A 246 6.14 -9.58 -15.08
N CYS A 247 4.87 -9.19 -15.01
CA CYS A 247 3.80 -10.16 -15.08
C CYS A 247 3.72 -10.69 -16.52
N ALA A 248 3.34 -11.96 -16.66
CA ALA A 248 3.01 -12.48 -17.98
C ALA A 248 1.82 -11.67 -18.53
N GLN A 249 1.96 -11.21 -19.77
CA GLN A 249 0.80 -10.81 -20.56
C GLN A 249 0.01 -12.09 -20.86
N PRO A 250 -1.34 -12.04 -20.84
CA PRO A 250 -2.15 -13.18 -21.25
C PRO A 250 -1.83 -13.63 -22.68
#